data_AF-A0AA34Z1U6-F1
#
_entry.id   AF-A0AA34Z1U6-F1
#
_cell.length_a   1.000
_cell.length_b   1.000
_cell.length_c   1.000
_cell.angle_alpha   90.00
_cell.angle_beta   90.00
_cell.angle_gamma   90.00
#
_symmetry.space_group_name_H-M   'P 1'
#
loop_
_entity.id
_entity.type
_entity.pdbx_description
1 polymer ?
#
loop_
_entity_poly.entity_id
_entity_poly.type
_entity_poly.pdbx_seq_one_letter_code
_entity_poly.pdbx_strand_id
1 'polypeptide(L)' 'MFNKAALIRGWFTIATIFTCFTLGSYIGHYYFAGSRIPWLIGVIAAIVINWGSYGVLKKLT' A
#
# COMPACT_ATOMS: atom_id res chain seq x y z
N MET A 1 10.82 -10.96 -22.35
CA MET A 1 10.84 -11.89 -21.20
C MET A 1 10.08 -11.26 -20.06
N PHE A 2 9.01 -11.89 -19.58
CA PHE A 2 8.30 -11.45 -18.37
C PHE A 2 9.26 -11.59 -17.19
N ASN A 3 9.78 -10.47 -16.68
CA ASN A 3 10.64 -10.51 -15.51
C ASN A 3 9.75 -10.75 -14.27
N LYS A 4 9.73 -11.99 -13.76
CA LYS A 4 8.95 -12.37 -12.58
C LYS A 4 9.22 -11.44 -11.38
N ALA A 5 10.46 -10.94 -11.26
CA ALA A 5 10.83 -9.96 -10.26
C ALA A 5 10.05 -8.65 -10.41
N ALA A 6 9.99 -8.11 -11.63
CA ALA A 6 9.24 -6.89 -11.91
C ALA A 6 7.73 -7.07 -11.63
N LEU A 7 7.18 -8.24 -11.93
CA LEU A 7 5.80 -8.58 -11.63
C LEU A 7 5.53 -8.59 -10.12
N ILE A 8 6.38 -9.24 -9.32
CA ILE A 8 6.23 -9.29 -7.85
C ILE A 8 6.33 -7.89 -7.25
N ARG A 9 7.27 -7.05 -7.73
CA ARG A 9 7.42 -5.67 -7.26
C ARG A 9 6.19 -4.83 -7.57
N GLY A 10 5.66 -4.92 -8.79
CA GLY A 10 4.44 -4.23 -9.18
C GLY A 10 3.23 -4.71 -8.37
N TRP A 11 3.05 -6.02 -8.27
CA TRP A 11 1.96 -6.63 -7.51
C TRP A 11 1.96 -6.22 -6.03
N PHE A 12 3.12 -6.31 -5.36
CA PHE A 12 3.27 -5.91 -3.97
C PHE A 12 2.90 -4.43 -3.78
N THR A 13 3.38 -3.57 -4.67
CA THR A 13 3.12 -2.13 -4.59
C THR A 13 1.62 -1.83 -4.71
N ILE A 14 0.97 -2.43 -5.71
CA ILE A 14 -0.47 -2.25 -5.95
C ILE A 14 -1.29 -2.80 -4.79
N ALA A 15 -0.97 -4.02 -4.32
CA ALA A 15 -1.67 -4.65 -3.20
C ALA A 15 -1.56 -3.80 -1.94
N THR A 16 -0.36 -3.29 -1.62
CA THR A 16 -0.13 -2.45 -0.44
C THR A 16 -0.96 -1.17 -0.51
N ILE A 17 -0.94 -0.46 -1.65
CA ILE A 17 -1.72 0.76 -1.84
C ILE A 17 -3.22 0.47 -1.70
N PHE A 18 -3.71 -0.55 -2.40
CA PHE A 18 -5.12 -0.92 -2.38
C PHE A 18 -5.60 -1.26 -0.96
N THR A 19 -4.86 -2.10 -0.25
CA THR A 19 -5.21 -2.51 1.11
C THR A 19 -5.22 -1.31 2.05
N CYS A 20 -4.18 -0.48 2.05
CA CYS A 20 -4.11 0.69 2.93
C CYS A 20 -5.21 1.72 2.66
N PHE A 21 -5.54 1.96 1.39
CA PHE A 21 -6.57 2.94 1.01
C PHE A 21 -7.96 2.41 1.36
N THR A 22 -8.23 1.13 1.05
CA THR A 22 -9.51 0.48 1.34
C THR A 22 -9.74 0.41 2.84
N LEU A 23 -8.71 0.01 3.61
CA LEU A 23 -8.78 -0.05 5.06
C LEU A 23 -8.98 1.34 5.68
N GLY A 24 -8.26 2.36 5.21
CA GLY A 24 -8.44 3.73 5.67
C GLY A 24 -9.85 4.26 5.39
N SER A 25 -10.40 3.99 4.20
CA SER A 25 -11.78 4.32 3.85
C SER A 25 -12.80 3.57 4.71
N TYR A 26 -12.58 2.27 4.93
CA TYR A 26 -13.44 1.44 5.79
C TYR A 26 -13.45 1.99 7.22
N ILE A 27 -12.29 2.24 7.81
CA ILE A 27 -12.20 2.80 9.17
C ILE A 27 -12.85 4.19 9.23
N GLY A 28 -12.59 5.05 8.25
CA GLY A 28 -13.21 6.36 8.13
C GLY A 28 -14.74 6.30 8.13
N HIS A 29 -15.30 5.39 7.34
CA HIS A 29 -16.74 5.23 7.20
C HIS A 29 -17.40 4.68 8.47
N TYR A 30 -16.84 3.62 9.06
CA TYR A 30 -17.47 2.93 10.19
C TYR A 30 -17.18 3.53 11.56
N TYR A 31 -16.03 4.20 11.76
CA TYR A 31 -15.59 4.64 13.09
C TYR A 31 -15.38 6.16 13.21
N PHE A 32 -15.30 6.89 12.09
CA PHE A 32 -15.03 8.33 12.10
C PHE A 32 -16.08 9.15 11.31
N ALA A 33 -17.31 8.64 11.20
CA ALA A 33 -18.42 9.32 10.52
C ALA A 33 -18.10 9.78 9.08
N GLY A 34 -17.30 9.01 8.35
CA GLY A 34 -16.84 9.34 7.00
C GLY A 34 -15.66 10.32 6.93
N SER A 35 -15.00 10.62 8.06
CA SER A 35 -13.79 11.44 8.07
C SER A 35 -12.69 10.85 7.18
N ARG A 36 -11.96 11.72 6.50
CA ARG A 36 -10.82 11.36 5.63
C ARG A 36 -9.50 11.19 6.39
N ILE A 37 -9.48 11.41 7.70
CA ILE A 37 -8.26 11.26 8.52
C ILE A 37 -7.72 9.82 8.46
N PRO A 38 -8.53 8.76 8.64
CA PRO A 38 -8.04 7.38 8.54
C PRO A 38 -7.56 7.02 7.14
N TRP A 39 -8.14 7.63 6.10
CA TRP A 39 -7.64 7.49 4.73
C TRP A 39 -6.26 8.12 4.56
N LEU A 40 -6.03 9.34 5.07
CA LEU A 40 -4.71 9.99 5.06
C LEU A 40 -3.65 9.15 5.79
N ILE A 41 -4.01 8.56 6.94
CA ILE A 41 -3.12 7.63 7.67
C ILE A 41 -2.81 6.40 6.81
N GLY A 42 -3.81 5.85 6.12
CA GLY A 42 -3.62 4.76 5.15
C GLY A 42 -2.64 5.14 4.03
N VAL A 43 -2.74 6.35 3.47
CA VAL A 43 -1.79 6.84 2.46
C VAL A 43 -0.36 6.89 2.99
N ILE A 44 -0.17 7.43 4.20
CA ILE A 44 1.16 7.52 4.83
C ILE A 44 1.71 6.09 5.08
N ALA A 45 0.88 5.18 5.58
CA ALA A 45 1.27 3.79 5.79
C ALA A 45 1.68 3.11 4.48
N ALA A 46 0.94 3.31 3.39
CA ALA A 46 1.29 2.77 2.08
C ALA A 46 2.65 3.28 1.59
N ILE A 47 2.97 4.56 1.80
CA ILE A 47 4.27 5.13 1.44
C ILE A 47 5.39 4.50 2.27
N VAL A 48 5.21 4.40 3.59
CA VAL A 48 6.22 3.84 4.50
C VAL A 48 6.50 2.37 4.18
N ILE A 49 5.47 1.57 3.95
CA ILE A 49 5.62 0.15 3.62
C ILE A 49 6.32 -0.01 2.27
N ASN A 50 5.87 0.70 1.23
CA ASN A 50 6.48 0.60 -0.09
C ASN A 50 7.95 1.04 -0.08
N TRP A 51 8.27 2.12 0.64
CA TRP A 51 9.65 2.60 0.77
C TRP A 51 10.51 1.57 1.52
N GLY A 52 10.05 1.09 2.67
CA GLY A 52 10.78 0.10 3.48
C GLY A 52 11.00 -1.22 2.72
N SER A 53 9.99 -1.67 1.98
CA SER A 53 10.07 -2.91 1.20
C SER A 53 10.87 -2.75 -0.09
N TYR A 54 11.07 -1.53 -0.61
CA TYR A 54 11.79 -1.31 -1.87
C TYR A 54 13.20 -1.90 -1.87
N GLY A 55 13.92 -1.81 -0.74
CA GLY A 55 15.26 -2.35 -0.59
C GLY A 55 15.31 -3.88 -0.72
N VAL A 56 14.31 -4.58 -0.17
CA VAL A 56 14.17 -6.05 -0.29
C VAL A 56 13.70 -6.42 -1.68
N LEU A 57 12.71 -5.70 -2.21
CA LEU A 57 12.14 -5.89 -3.54
C LEU A 57 13.16 -5.70 -4.66
N LYS A 58 14.13 -4.81 -4.49
CA LYS A 58 15.22 -4.62 -5.45
C LYS A 58 16.17 -5.83 -5.53
N LYS A 59 16.30 -6.60 -4.44
CA LYS A 59 17.11 -7.82 -4.39
C LYS A 59 16.48 -9.02 -5.11
N LEU A 60 15.21 -8.92 -5.49
CA LEU A 60 14.53 -9.95 -6.31
C LEU A 60 14.91 -9.87 -7.80
N THR A 61 15.65 -8.84 -8.21
CA THR A 61 16.20 -8.69 -9.56
C THR A 61 17.39 -9.62 -9.76
#